data_AF-A0A919YHA4-F1
#
_entry.id   AF-A0A919YHA4-F1
#
_cell.length_a   1.000
_cell.length_b   1.000
_cell.length_c   1.000
_cell.angle_alpha   90.00
_cell.angle_beta   90.00
_cell.angle_gamma   90.00
#
_symmetry.space_group_name_H-M   'P 1'
#
loop_
_entity.id
_entity.type
_entity.pdbx_description
1 polymer ?
#
loop_
_entity_poly.entity_id
_entity_poly.type
_entity_poly.pdbx_seq_one_letter_code
_entity_poly.pdbx_strand_id
1 'polypeptide(L)'
;MSNQLLNVLYGLGGLFFGVVVHIILQIVSKRKGIKEHRFDERHQYITSHAKAVAWNSTSIAIIVAWALIIVFDGISLPFFLMTGVYVLHNLTYLCSSVYYTNRN
;
A
#
# COMPACT_ATOMS: atom_id res chain seq x y z
N MET A 1 -19.49 27.73 -7.73
CA MET A 1 -18.93 26.37 -7.81
C MET A 1 -19.76 25.50 -6.88
N SER A 2 -20.35 24.39 -7.33
CA SER A 2 -21.16 23.55 -6.44
C SER A 2 -20.27 22.93 -5.36
N ASN A 3 -20.76 22.83 -4.12
CA ASN A 3 -20.03 22.21 -3.00
C ASN A 3 -19.51 20.80 -3.34
N GLN A 4 -20.23 20.10 -4.22
CA GLN A 4 -19.83 18.80 -4.73
C GLN A 4 -18.53 18.85 -5.55
N LEU A 5 -18.36 19.83 -6.43
CA LEU A 5 -17.15 19.97 -7.25
C LEU A 5 -15.92 20.31 -6.38
N LEU A 6 -16.11 21.13 -5.34
CA LEU A 6 -15.06 21.42 -4.36
C LEU A 6 -14.63 20.16 -3.59
N ASN A 7 -15.57 19.35 -3.12
CA ASN A 7 -15.25 18.10 -2.40
C ASN A 7 -14.49 17.10 -3.28
N VAL A 8 -14.88 16.97 -4.55
CA VAL A 8 -14.15 16.12 -5.51
C VAL A 8 -12.73 16.63 -5.72
N LEU A 9 -12.54 17.94 -5.88
CA LEU A 9 -11.21 18.53 -6.02
C LEU A 9 -10.35 18.34 -4.77
N TYR A 10 -10.91 18.45 -3.57
CA TYR A 10 -10.17 18.18 -2.33
C TYR A 10 -9.76 16.71 -2.23
N GLY A 11 -10.66 15.77 -2.58
CA GLY A 11 -10.34 14.34 -2.62
C GLY A 11 -9.21 14.02 -3.61
N LEU A 12 -9.30 14.56 -4.83
CA LEU A 12 -8.27 14.39 -5.85
C LEU A 12 -6.94 15.07 -5.49
N GLY A 13 -6.98 16.25 -4.87
CA GLY A 13 -5.81 16.96 -4.38
C GLY A 13 -5.07 16.18 -3.30
N GLY A 14 -5.80 15.58 -2.36
CA GLY A 14 -5.25 14.69 -1.34
C GLY A 14 -4.57 13.47 -1.94
N LEU A 15 -5.20 12.82 -2.92
CA LEU A 15 -4.62 11.66 -3.62
C LEU A 15 -3.34 12.05 -4.37
N PHE A 16 -3.37 13.16 -5.13
CA PHE A 16 -2.20 13.65 -5.85
C PHE A 16 -1.03 13.95 -4.91
N PHE A 17 -1.30 14.65 -3.80
CA PHE A 17 -0.29 14.95 -2.81
C PHE A 17 0.32 13.69 -2.19
N GLY A 18 -0.50 12.69 -1.85
CA GLY A 18 -0.03 11.39 -1.34
C GLY A 18 0.92 10.68 -2.32
N VAL A 19 0.60 10.68 -3.61
CA VAL A 19 1.45 10.10 -4.67
C VAL A 19 2.78 10.86 -4.77
N VAL A 20 2.75 12.19 -4.75
CA VAL A 20 3.97 13.03 -4.81
C VAL A 20 4.88 12.75 -3.61
N VAL A 21 4.33 12.70 -2.38
CA VAL A 21 5.08 12.39 -1.17
C VAL A 21 5.69 10.99 -1.26
N HIS A 22 4.94 9.99 -1.73
CA HIS A 22 5.45 8.63 -1.91
C HIS A 22 6.64 8.60 -2.88
N ILE A 23 6.55 9.28 -4.02
CA ILE A 23 7.64 9.37 -5.00
C ILE A 23 8.87 10.04 -4.38
N ILE A 24 8.70 11.13 -3.65
CA ILE A 24 9.81 11.83 -2.98
C ILE A 24 10.51 10.89 -1.99
N LEU A 25 9.75 10.19 -1.14
CA LEU A 25 10.29 9.24 -0.18
C LEU A 25 11.06 8.11 -0.86
N GLN A 26 10.56 7.57 -1.97
CA GLN A 26 11.28 6.57 -2.76
C GLN A 26 12.60 7.11 -3.31
N ILE A 27 12.61 8.32 -3.87
CA ILE A 27 13.83 8.93 -4.43
C ILE A 27 14.87 9.15 -3.33
N VAL A 28 14.47 9.71 -2.19
CA VAL A 28 15.36 9.96 -1.05
C VAL A 28 15.92 8.65 -0.49
N SER A 29 15.07 7.62 -0.33
CA SER A 29 15.48 6.30 0.13
C SER A 29 16.50 5.66 -0.81
N LYS A 30 16.26 5.70 -2.13
CA LYS A 30 17.20 5.21 -3.13
C LYS A 30 18.55 5.94 -3.09
N ARG A 31 18.54 7.28 -3.01
CA ARG A 31 19.76 8.10 -2.97
C ARG A 31 20.60 7.82 -1.72
N LYS A 32 19.98 7.67 -0.55
CA LYS A 32 20.68 7.31 0.70
C LYS A 32 21.23 5.88 0.66
N GLY A 33 20.46 4.92 0.13
CA GLY A 33 20.88 3.52 0.02
C GLY A 33 22.16 3.34 -0.82
N ILE A 34 22.27 4.07 -1.95
CA ILE A 34 23.46 4.05 -2.81
C ILE A 34 24.68 4.66 -2.10
N LYS A 35 24.50 5.78 -1.40
CA LYS A 35 25.61 6.50 -0.75
C LYS A 35 26.22 5.73 0.44
N GLU A 36 25.43 4.89 1.09
CA GLU A 36 25.84 4.18 2.30
C GLU A 36 26.22 2.71 2.06
N HIS A 37 26.40 2.29 0.79
CA HIS A 37 26.72 0.91 0.41
C HIS A 37 25.80 -0.14 1.03
N ARG A 38 24.55 0.24 1.34
CA ARG A 38 23.56 -0.61 2.00
C ARG A 38 22.95 -1.63 1.02
N PHE A 39 23.66 -2.20 0.05
CA PHE A 39 23.10 -3.23 -0.85
C PHE A 39 23.76 -4.59 -0.67
N ASP A 40 24.39 -4.78 0.49
CA ASP A 40 24.96 -6.05 0.91
C ASP A 40 23.88 -7.04 1.41
N GLU A 41 24.25 -8.29 1.67
CA GLU A 41 23.33 -9.36 2.09
C GLU A 41 22.46 -8.95 3.31
N ARG A 42 23.05 -8.21 4.26
CA ARG A 42 22.34 -7.68 5.43
C ARG A 42 21.18 -6.75 5.06
N HIS A 43 21.32 -5.95 4.00
CA HIS A 43 20.22 -5.11 3.56
C HIS A 43 19.12 -5.90 2.87
N GLN A 44 19.47 -6.93 2.10
CA GLN A 44 18.46 -7.82 1.51
C GLN A 44 17.64 -8.50 2.62
N TYR A 45 18.31 -8.95 3.68
CA TYR A 45 17.67 -9.52 4.87
C TYR A 45 16.75 -8.51 5.59
N ILE A 46 17.23 -7.30 5.88
CA ILE A 46 16.41 -6.27 6.55
C ILE A 46 15.24 -5.86 5.66
N THR A 47 15.46 -5.72 4.35
CA THR A 47 14.42 -5.29 3.40
C THR A 47 13.35 -6.36 3.22
N SER A 48 13.71 -7.65 3.17
CA SER A 48 12.73 -8.73 3.09
C SER A 48 11.84 -8.78 4.32
N HIS A 49 12.43 -8.66 5.53
CA HIS A 49 11.68 -8.60 6.79
C HIS A 49 10.80 -7.35 6.87
N ALA A 50 11.34 -6.18 6.50
CA ALA A 50 10.59 -4.94 6.49
C ALA A 50 9.40 -5.01 5.52
N LYS A 51 9.56 -5.61 4.34
CA LYS A 51 8.47 -5.84 3.38
C LYS A 51 7.41 -6.80 3.95
N ALA A 52 7.81 -7.87 4.63
CA ALA A 52 6.88 -8.80 5.27
C ALA A 52 6.08 -8.13 6.41
N VAL A 53 6.74 -7.34 7.26
CA VAL A 53 6.07 -6.57 8.32
C VAL A 53 5.15 -5.51 7.72
N ALA A 54 5.58 -4.79 6.69
CA ALA A 54 4.76 -3.83 5.98
C ALA A 54 3.51 -4.52 5.38
N TRP A 55 3.67 -5.70 4.78
CA TRP A 55 2.57 -6.49 4.25
C TRP A 55 1.54 -6.83 5.32
N ASN A 56 1.98 -7.39 6.45
CA ASN A 56 1.11 -7.70 7.59
C ASN A 56 0.41 -6.45 8.12
N SER A 57 1.13 -5.34 8.24
CA SER A 57 0.58 -4.05 8.69
C SER A 57 -0.49 -3.53 7.74
N THR A 58 -0.27 -3.63 6.42
CA THR A 58 -1.27 -3.25 5.41
C THR A 58 -2.49 -4.16 5.43
N SER A 59 -2.33 -5.47 5.67
CA SER A 59 -3.46 -6.39 5.84
C SER A 59 -4.34 -5.99 7.03
N ILE A 60 -3.72 -5.66 8.18
CA ILE A 60 -4.45 -5.17 9.36
C ILE A 60 -5.16 -3.85 9.04
N ALA A 61 -4.49 -2.91 8.38
CA ALA A 61 -5.07 -1.63 8.00
C ALA A 61 -6.28 -1.80 7.06
N ILE A 62 -6.20 -2.72 6.07
CA ILE A 62 -7.31 -3.03 5.17
C ILE A 62 -8.50 -3.60 5.95
N ILE A 63 -8.26 -4.52 6.90
CA ILE A 63 -9.32 -5.10 7.75
C ILE A 63 -10.01 -4.02 8.59
N VAL A 64 -9.24 -3.13 9.22
CA VAL A 64 -9.78 -2.01 10.00
C VAL A 64 -10.61 -1.07 9.12
N ALA A 65 -10.07 -0.67 7.96
CA ALA A 65 -10.80 0.17 7.02
C ALA A 65 -12.09 -0.49 6.52
N TRP A 66 -12.06 -1.80 6.26
CA TRP A 66 -13.23 -2.55 5.84
C TRP A 66 -14.29 -2.63 6.94
N ALA A 67 -13.89 -2.84 8.20
CA ALA A 67 -14.79 -2.80 9.35
C ALA A 67 -15.45 -1.42 9.51
N LEU A 68 -14.69 -0.33 9.34
CA LEU A 68 -15.24 1.02 9.39
C LEU A 68 -16.31 1.24 8.31
N ILE A 69 -16.06 0.78 7.08
CA ILE A 69 -17.06 0.89 6.00
C ILE A 69 -18.35 0.14 6.36
N ILE A 70 -18.25 -1.06 6.93
CA ILE A 70 -19.44 -1.82 7.35
C ILE A 70 -20.24 -1.06 8.41
N VAL A 71 -19.55 -0.44 9.37
CA VAL A 71 -20.19 0.29 10.48
C VAL A 71 -20.87 1.59 10.00
N PHE A 72 -20.22 2.35 9.11
CA PHE A 72 -20.70 3.68 8.71
C PHE A 72 -21.59 3.68 7.45
N ASP A 73 -21.25 2.87 6.44
CA ASP A 73 -21.91 2.85 5.13
C ASP A 73 -22.68 1.55 4.86
N GLY A 74 -22.53 0.53 5.72
CA GLY A 74 -23.15 -0.78 5.54
C GLY A 74 -22.66 -1.55 4.30
N ILE A 75 -23.50 -2.45 3.78
CA ILE A 75 -23.21 -3.19 2.54
C ILE A 75 -23.57 -2.30 1.35
N SER A 76 -22.59 -1.55 0.85
CA SER A 76 -22.72 -0.63 -0.28
C SER A 76 -21.50 -0.74 -1.22
N LEU A 77 -21.41 0.10 -2.26
CA LEU A 77 -20.32 0.03 -3.24
C LEU A 77 -18.90 0.04 -2.61
N PRO A 78 -18.59 0.90 -1.61
CA PRO A 78 -17.29 0.88 -0.90
C PRO A 78 -16.94 -0.48 -0.29
N PHE A 79 -17.93 -1.24 0.19
CA PHE A 79 -17.72 -2.58 0.74
C PHE A 79 -17.22 -3.56 -0.33
N PHE A 80 -17.82 -3.56 -1.52
CA PHE A 80 -17.39 -4.42 -2.63
C PHE A 80 -16.03 -4.00 -3.18
N LEU A 81 -15.78 -2.68 -3.25
CA LEU A 81 -14.45 -2.18 -3.64
C LEU A 81 -13.37 -2.62 -2.65
N MET A 82 -13.61 -2.51 -1.34
CA MET A 82 -12.65 -2.98 -0.35
C MET A 82 -12.49 -4.50 -0.34
N THR A 83 -13.57 -5.25 -0.59
CA THR A 83 -13.46 -6.70 -0.83
C THR A 83 -12.53 -7.00 -2.00
N GLY A 84 -12.69 -6.30 -3.12
CA GLY A 84 -11.81 -6.42 -4.29
C GLY A 84 -10.35 -6.09 -3.97
N VAL A 85 -10.11 -5.00 -3.24
CA VAL A 85 -8.76 -4.62 -2.77
C VAL A 85 -8.16 -5.69 -1.87
N TYR A 86 -8.93 -6.23 -0.92
CA TYR A 86 -8.46 -7.29 -0.03
C TYR A 86 -8.11 -8.56 -0.79
N VAL A 87 -8.94 -8.98 -1.75
CA VAL A 87 -8.66 -10.15 -2.60
C VAL A 87 -7.40 -9.92 -3.44
N LEU A 88 -7.28 -8.76 -4.09
CA LEU A 88 -6.10 -8.42 -4.90
C LEU A 88 -4.83 -8.36 -4.06
N HIS A 89 -4.90 -7.78 -2.86
CA HIS A 89 -3.79 -7.76 -1.90
C HIS A 89 -3.31 -9.20 -1.67
N ASN A 90 -4.17 -10.09 -1.18
CA ASN A 90 -3.80 -11.49 -0.93
C ASN A 90 -3.34 -12.25 -2.19
N LEU A 91 -3.96 -11.98 -3.35
CA LEU A 91 -3.58 -12.62 -4.61
C LEU A 91 -2.17 -12.22 -5.03
N THR A 92 -1.79 -10.95 -4.88
CA THR A 92 -0.43 -10.51 -5.21
C THR A 92 0.62 -11.12 -4.29
N TYR A 93 0.31 -11.35 -3.01
CA TYR A 93 1.16 -12.15 -2.12
C TYR A 93 1.30 -13.58 -2.62
N LEU A 94 0.18 -14.25 -2.94
CA LEU A 94 0.19 -15.62 -3.44
C LEU A 94 1.01 -15.75 -4.72
N CYS A 95 0.76 -14.90 -5.72
CA CYS A 95 1.50 -14.89 -6.98
C CYS A 95 2.99 -14.63 -6.76
N SER A 96 3.34 -13.66 -5.90
CA SER A 96 4.74 -13.37 -5.57
C SER A 96 5.41 -14.56 -4.88
N SER A 97 4.72 -15.17 -3.91
CA SER A 97 5.23 -16.33 -3.19
C SER A 97 5.50 -17.51 -4.14
N VAL A 98 4.54 -17.86 -4.99
CA VAL A 98 4.71 -18.96 -5.96
C VAL A 98 5.86 -18.66 -6.94
N TYR A 99 5.95 -17.43 -7.43
CA TYR A 99 7.01 -17.04 -8.36
C TYR A 99 8.42 -17.16 -7.76
N TYR A 100 8.61 -16.73 -6.50
CA TYR A 100 9.91 -16.80 -5.85
C TYR A 100 10.23 -18.20 -5.31
N THR A 101 9.24 -18.97 -4.85
CA THR A 101 9.46 -20.38 -4.44
C THR A 101 9.96 -21.23 -5.61
N ASN A 102 9.44 -21.00 -6.82
CA ASN A 102 9.88 -21.74 -8.02
C ASN A 102 11.30 -21.36 -8.51
N ARG A 103 11.94 -20.36 -7.88
CA ARG A 103 13.29 -19.86 -8.24
C ARG A 103 14.34 -20.12 -7.16
N ASN A 104 13.91 -20.61 -5.99
CA ASN A 104 14.79 -21.12 -4.94
C ASN A 104 15.02 -22.62 -5.15
#